data_AF-A0A924GRX5-F1
#
_entry.id   AF-A0A924GRX5-F1
#
_cell.length_a   1.000
_cell.length_b   1.000
_cell.length_c   1.000
_cell.angle_alpha   90.00
_cell.angle_beta   90.00
_cell.angle_gamma   90.00
#
_symmetry.space_group_name_H-M   'P 1'
#
loop_
_entity.id
_entity.type
_entity.pdbx_description
1 polymer ?
#
loop_
_entity_poly.entity_id
_entity_poly.type
_entity_poly.pdbx_seq_one_letter_code
_entity_poly.pdbx_strand_id
1 'polypeptide(L)'
;MPGMTGSSAMAGGMDMKTMMKDMNEKMSSMPMTDNQDIDFAMMMRVHHQGAIDMAEAELGSGKEPQMRKMAKDIIAAQKKEIAQLDKFLAKHGDKSKAMPAK
;
A
#
# COMPACT_ATOMS: atom_id res chain seq x y z
N MET A 1 -36.64 0.95 -30.59
CA MET A 1 -35.55 0.39 -29.76
C MET A 1 -34.65 1.52 -29.33
N PRO A 2 -34.53 1.85 -28.04
CA PRO A 2 -33.56 2.84 -27.57
C PRO A 2 -32.18 2.19 -27.40
N GLY A 3 -31.18 2.78 -28.05
CA GLY A 3 -29.79 2.31 -28.04
C GLY A 3 -29.11 2.49 -26.69
N MET A 4 -28.40 1.46 -26.28
CA MET A 4 -27.39 1.49 -25.23
C MET A 4 -26.10 2.05 -25.82
N THR A 5 -25.63 3.21 -25.37
CA THR A 5 -24.20 3.56 -25.43
C THR A 5 -23.86 4.66 -24.43
N GLY A 6 -22.89 4.39 -23.55
CA GLY A 6 -22.02 5.43 -23.00
C GLY A 6 -22.05 5.64 -21.48
N SER A 7 -21.57 4.67 -20.70
CA SER A 7 -20.94 4.97 -19.41
C SER A 7 -19.60 4.26 -19.40
N SER A 8 -18.64 4.87 -20.09
CA SER A 8 -17.25 4.44 -20.06
C SER A 8 -16.49 5.26 -19.02
N ALA A 9 -15.77 4.54 -18.16
CA ALA A 9 -14.64 4.96 -17.36
C ALA A 9 -14.89 5.88 -16.14
N MET A 10 -15.39 5.29 -15.04
CA MET A 10 -14.96 5.68 -13.69
C MET A 10 -13.66 4.98 -13.30
N ALA A 11 -12.63 5.08 -14.16
CA ALA A 11 -11.25 4.73 -13.79
C ALA A 11 -10.52 6.01 -13.37
N GLY A 12 -11.09 6.73 -12.40
CA GLY A 12 -10.39 7.82 -11.74
C GLY A 12 -9.39 7.22 -10.76
N GLY A 13 -8.22 6.79 -11.27
CA GLY A 13 -7.10 6.41 -10.42
C GLY A 13 -6.80 7.59 -9.49
N MET A 14 -6.77 7.36 -8.17
CA MET A 14 -6.40 8.40 -7.21
C MET A 14 -5.07 9.02 -7.64
N ASP A 15 -5.00 10.35 -7.64
CA ASP A 15 -3.74 11.03 -7.88
C ASP A 15 -2.73 10.67 -6.77
N MET A 16 -1.43 10.78 -7.07
CA MET A 16 -0.34 10.40 -6.16
C MET A 16 -0.44 11.09 -4.79
N LYS A 17 -0.95 12.34 -4.74
CA LYS A 17 -1.10 13.09 -3.48
C LYS A 17 -2.22 12.50 -2.63
N THR A 18 -3.31 12.08 -3.25
CA THR A 18 -4.40 11.38 -2.56
C THR A 18 -3.93 10.03 -2.02
N MET A 19 -3.14 9.26 -2.77
CA MET A 19 -2.54 8.00 -2.28
C MET A 19 -1.62 8.23 -1.08
N MET A 20 -0.74 9.23 -1.15
CA MET A 20 0.16 9.58 -0.04
C MET A 20 -0.61 10.03 1.21
N LYS A 21 -1.70 10.78 1.02
CA LYS A 21 -2.58 11.21 2.12
C LYS A 21 -3.23 10.02 2.81
N ASP A 22 -3.82 9.10 2.05
CA ASP A 22 -4.45 7.88 2.59
C ASP A 22 -3.44 7.00 3.35
N MET A 23 -2.23 6.81 2.80
CA MET A 23 -1.15 6.11 3.49
C MET A 23 -0.80 6.80 4.82
N ASN A 24 -0.68 8.13 4.83
CA ASN A 24 -0.37 8.89 6.04
C ASN A 24 -1.48 8.81 7.10
N GLU A 25 -2.75 8.84 6.68
CA GLU A 25 -3.89 8.68 7.58
C GLU A 25 -3.93 7.28 8.21
N LYS A 26 -3.67 6.23 7.43
CA LYS A 26 -3.55 4.85 7.92
C LYS A 26 -2.42 4.69 8.93
N MET A 27 -1.25 5.25 8.64
CA MET A 27 -0.10 5.21 9.56
C MET A 27 -0.36 6.00 10.85
N SER A 28 -0.96 7.19 10.74
CA SER A 28 -1.22 8.06 11.90
C SER A 28 -2.32 7.52 12.82
N SER A 29 -3.20 6.67 12.30
CA SER A 29 -4.30 6.05 13.06
C SER A 29 -3.94 4.68 13.64
N MET A 30 -2.72 4.19 13.40
CA MET A 30 -2.28 2.88 13.88
C MET A 30 -2.04 2.90 15.41
N PRO A 31 -2.65 1.98 16.17
CA PRO A 31 -2.39 1.88 17.60
C PRO A 31 -0.97 1.36 17.85
N MET A 32 -0.21 2.05 18.70
CA MET A 32 1.13 1.64 19.11
C MET A 32 1.07 0.65 20.27
N THR A 33 2.04 -0.26 20.32
CA THR A 33 2.08 -1.39 21.27
C THR A 33 3.14 -1.23 22.36
N ASP A 34 3.85 -0.10 22.39
CA ASP A 34 5.05 0.17 23.20
C ASP A 34 6.22 -0.79 22.93
N ASN A 35 6.07 -1.69 21.95
CA ASN A 35 7.11 -2.56 21.45
C ASN A 35 7.59 -2.01 20.10
N GLN A 36 8.81 -1.46 20.10
CA GLN A 36 9.39 -0.84 18.91
C GLN A 36 9.52 -1.79 17.72
N ASP A 37 9.81 -3.07 17.94
CA ASP A 37 9.95 -4.03 16.84
C ASP A 37 8.60 -4.33 16.18
N ILE A 38 7.54 -4.48 16.99
CA ILE A 38 6.18 -4.71 16.51
C ILE A 38 5.67 -3.45 15.80
N ASP A 39 5.84 -2.28 16.42
CA ASP A 39 5.40 -1.00 15.88
C ASP A 39 6.11 -0.68 14.57
N PHE A 40 7.43 -0.89 14.50
CA PHE A 40 8.20 -0.77 13.26
C PHE A 40 7.66 -1.69 12.17
N ALA A 41 7.41 -2.96 12.50
CA ALA A 41 6.96 -3.93 11.53
C ALA A 41 5.56 -3.61 10.99
N MET A 42 4.63 -3.19 11.84
CA MET A 42 3.28 -2.78 11.43
C MET A 42 3.32 -1.52 10.55
N MET A 43 4.08 -0.50 10.97
CA MET A 43 4.20 0.77 10.25
C MET A 43 4.87 0.59 8.89
N MET A 44 5.99 -0.14 8.84
CA MET A 44 6.68 -0.42 7.58
C MET A 44 5.86 -1.25 6.63
N ARG A 45 5.04 -2.19 7.12
CA ARG A 45 4.14 -2.95 6.26
C ARG A 45 3.16 -2.03 5.52
N VAL A 46 2.56 -1.07 6.22
CA VAL A 46 1.62 -0.10 5.61
C VAL A 46 2.35 0.87 4.69
N HIS A 47 3.50 1.39 5.10
CA HIS A 47 4.33 2.27 4.27
C HIS A 47 4.74 1.59 2.96
N HIS A 48 5.19 0.33 3.03
CA HIS A 48 5.59 -0.47 1.87
C HIS A 48 4.41 -0.75 0.94
N GLN A 49 3.22 -1.00 1.48
CA GLN A 49 2.02 -1.15 0.65
C GLN A 49 1.70 0.15 -0.10
N GLY A 50 1.76 1.31 0.56
CA GLY A 50 1.55 2.60 -0.11
C GLY A 50 2.59 2.86 -1.21
N ALA A 51 3.84 2.47 -1.00
CA ALA A 51 4.89 2.55 -2.02
C ALA A 51 4.61 1.64 -3.23
N ILE A 52 4.07 0.44 -3.01
CA ILE A 52 3.61 -0.47 -4.08
C ILE A 52 2.46 0.18 -4.86
N ASP A 53 1.46 0.72 -4.17
CA ASP A 53 0.28 1.32 -4.81
C ASP A 53 0.68 2.50 -5.72
N MET A 54 1.60 3.36 -5.26
CA MET A 54 2.15 4.45 -6.08
C MET A 54 3.00 3.94 -7.25
N ALA A 55 3.83 2.90 -7.03
CA ALA A 55 4.61 2.31 -8.10
C ALA A 55 3.73 1.65 -9.18
N GLU A 56 2.63 1.02 -8.79
CA GLU A 56 1.64 0.47 -9.72
C GLU A 56 0.94 1.60 -10.52
N ALA A 57 0.65 2.74 -9.88
CA ALA A 57 0.14 3.92 -10.57
C ALA A 57 1.14 4.50 -11.60
N GLU A 58 2.44 4.54 -11.27
CA GLU A 58 3.50 4.92 -12.22
C GLU A 58 3.58 3.94 -13.40
N LEU A 59 3.38 2.64 -13.17
CA LEU A 59 3.32 1.66 -14.27
C LEU A 59 2.06 1.78 -15.13
N GLY A 60 0.96 2.27 -14.57
CA GLY A 60 -0.28 2.52 -15.30
C GLY A 60 -0.23 3.77 -16.19
N SER A 61 0.31 4.87 -15.67
CA SER A 61 0.18 6.20 -16.30
C SER A 61 1.52 6.90 -16.62
N GLY A 62 2.61 6.48 -16.00
CA GLY A 62 3.95 7.03 -16.21
C GLY A 62 4.50 6.70 -17.59
N LYS A 63 5.28 7.61 -18.16
CA LYS A 63 5.77 7.51 -19.54
C LYS A 63 7.28 7.34 -19.64
N GLU A 64 8.01 7.70 -18.60
CA GLU A 64 9.47 7.69 -18.61
C GLU A 64 10.00 6.25 -18.36
N PRO A 65 10.81 5.66 -19.26
CA PRO A 65 11.30 4.28 -19.11
C PRO A 65 12.12 3.97 -17.86
N GLN A 66 13.03 4.86 -17.45
CA GLN A 66 13.80 4.77 -16.21
C GLN A 66 12.89 4.78 -14.98
N MET A 67 11.85 5.63 -14.93
CA MET A 67 10.90 5.68 -13.81
C MET A 67 10.01 4.45 -13.73
N ARG A 68 9.53 3.98 -14.87
CA ARG A 68 8.80 2.71 -14.94
C ARG A 68 9.68 1.52 -14.54
N LYS A 69 10.97 1.52 -14.89
CA LYS A 69 11.91 0.48 -14.42
C LYS A 69 12.03 0.54 -12.90
N MET A 70 12.25 1.73 -12.33
CA MET A 70 12.34 1.92 -10.89
C MET A 70 11.06 1.45 -10.17
N ALA A 71 9.88 1.75 -10.72
CA ALA A 71 8.61 1.28 -10.16
C ALA A 71 8.52 -0.26 -10.09
N LYS A 72 8.95 -0.98 -11.12
CA LYS A 72 9.02 -2.46 -11.09
C LYS A 72 9.97 -2.95 -10.01
N ASP A 73 11.13 -2.32 -9.88
CA ASP A 73 12.15 -2.68 -8.89
C ASP A 73 11.63 -2.44 -7.47
N ILE A 74 10.93 -1.33 -7.23
CA ILE A 74 10.24 -1.01 -5.96
C ILE A 74 9.20 -2.10 -5.65
N ILE A 75 8.29 -2.42 -6.58
CA ILE A 75 7.26 -3.44 -6.35
C ILE A 75 7.89 -4.78 -5.96
N ALA A 76 8.94 -5.20 -6.65
CA ALA A 76 9.60 -6.48 -6.39
C ALA A 76 10.30 -6.54 -5.03
N ALA A 77 10.96 -5.45 -4.63
CA ALA A 77 11.64 -5.36 -3.33
C ALA A 77 10.62 -5.29 -2.18
N GLN A 78 9.68 -4.36 -2.27
CA GLN A 78 8.70 -4.05 -1.23
C GLN A 78 7.75 -5.24 -0.97
N LYS A 79 7.39 -6.03 -2.00
CA LYS A 79 6.62 -7.27 -1.80
C LYS A 79 7.39 -8.33 -1.00
N LYS A 80 8.71 -8.41 -1.16
CA LYS A 80 9.55 -9.34 -0.36
C LYS A 80 9.66 -8.86 1.08
N GLU A 81 9.83 -7.56 1.29
CA GLU A 81 9.91 -6.95 2.62
C GLU A 81 8.57 -7.11 3.37
N ILE A 82 7.43 -6.85 2.72
CA ILE A 82 6.10 -7.13 3.30
C ILE A 82 5.98 -8.60 3.75
N ALA A 83 6.42 -9.56 2.93
CA ALA A 83 6.37 -10.97 3.32
C ALA A 83 7.24 -11.28 4.55
N GLN A 84 8.36 -10.59 4.73
CA GLN A 84 9.21 -10.71 5.92
C GLN A 84 8.54 -10.09 7.15
N LEU A 85 7.96 -8.90 7.00
CA LEU A 85 7.23 -8.19 8.05
C LEU A 85 5.99 -8.99 8.49
N ASP A 86 5.22 -9.53 7.55
CA ASP A 86 4.08 -10.41 7.83
C ASP A 86 4.48 -11.66 8.59
N LYS A 87 5.60 -12.28 8.20
CA LYS A 87 6.13 -13.45 8.92
C LYS A 87 6.59 -13.10 10.33
N PHE A 88 7.15 -11.90 10.55
CA PHE A 88 7.51 -11.42 11.87
C PHE A 88 6.25 -11.16 12.71
N LEU A 89 5.30 -10.39 12.20
CA LEU A 89 4.04 -10.06 12.89
C LEU A 89 3.21 -11.31 13.20
N ALA A 90 3.20 -12.33 12.34
CA ALA A 90 2.51 -13.59 12.62
C ALA A 90 3.12 -14.36 13.83
N LYS A 91 4.41 -14.16 14.10
CA LYS A 91 5.12 -14.80 15.22
C LYS A 91 5.08 -13.99 16.50
N HIS A 92 5.10 -12.66 16.38
CA HIS A 92 5.33 -11.73 17.48
C HIS A 92 4.13 -10.81 17.77
N GLY A 93 3.15 -10.75 16.88
CA GLY A 93 1.95 -9.96 17.05
C GLY A 93 1.12 -10.49 18.22
N ASP A 94 0.81 -9.59 19.14
CA ASP A 94 -0.04 -9.87 20.29
C ASP A 94 -1.43 -10.28 19.79
N LYS A 95 -1.74 -11.59 19.87
CA LYS A 95 -3.03 -12.17 19.44
C LYS A 95 -4.22 -11.59 20.21
N SER A 96 -3.99 -10.79 21.25
CA SER A 96 -5.01 -10.19 22.09
C SER A 96 -5.46 -8.79 21.65
N LYS A 97 -4.73 -8.08 20.77
CA LYS A 97 -5.03 -6.66 20.42
C LYS A 97 -4.95 -6.31 18.94
N ALA A 98 -4.61 -7.26 18.06
CA ALA A 98 -4.66 -7.04 16.62
C ALA A 98 -6.11 -6.70 16.18
N MET A 99 -6.23 -5.61 15.44
CA MET A 99 -7.48 -4.94 15.06
C MET A 99 -8.63 -5.90 14.68
N PRO A 100 -9.88 -5.60 15.07
CA PRO A 100 -11.04 -6.38 14.64
C PRO A 100 -11.14 -6.36 13.12
N ALA A 101 -11.20 -7.57 12.53
CA ALA A 101 -11.63 -7.75 11.16
C ALA A 101 -13.01 -7.12 10.99
N LYS A 102 -13.16 -6.28 9.98
CA LYS A 102 -14.45 -5.73 9.56
C LYS A 102 -15.35 -6.84 8.99
#